data_AF-A0A517S9R0-F1
#
_entry.id   AF-A0A517S9R0-F1
#
_cell.length_a   1.000
_cell.length_b   1.000
_cell.length_c   1.000
_cell.angle_alpha   90.00
_cell.angle_beta   90.00
_cell.angle_gamma   90.00
#
_symmetry.space_group_name_H-M   'P 1'
#
loop_
_entity.id
_entity.type
_entity.pdbx_description
1 polymer ?
#
loop_
_entity_poly.entity_id
_entity_poly.type
_entity_poly.pdbx_seq_one_letter_code
_entity_poly.pdbx_strand_id
1 'polypeptide(L)'
;MESAGRSFWRALVLAALVMSLTPSVHALLIMGGRERQRRKDWSPAVERVANLDSRVAWFEGPRIGRKTDFEYQGDAAALTVALKALAEIEGPRPRVVVTDDRRISACLRAKPEIDWTFVYWEKTAFLVYDKNRQIVDPGTPIPTPEFRVYLGNGLEWSKVVVPAGVDLVDERLSARGYRPEDGGVLEMTVVDSRDGTPLKAAELKIERTTPVDGDPTGVEVTRAESNGEGRIMLTMLPRETLSLTLERKGFLSLSLGPVHFGNTPCLVREVRMTPSLPPYGNEFSPPETR
;
A
#
# COMPACT_ATOMS: atom_id res chain seq x y z
N MET A 1 -24.25 51.42 6.09
CA MET A 1 -23.06 50.58 6.36
C MET A 1 -23.35 49.30 7.18
N GLU A 2 -24.58 49.05 7.67
CA GLU A 2 -24.87 47.87 8.51
C GLU A 2 -25.27 46.58 7.75
N SER A 3 -25.58 46.67 6.45
CA SER A 3 -26.05 45.52 5.66
C SER A 3 -24.93 44.53 5.29
N ALA A 4 -23.71 45.03 5.06
CA ALA A 4 -22.57 44.22 4.60
C ALA A 4 -22.02 43.25 5.67
N GLY A 5 -22.19 43.57 6.96
CA GLY A 5 -21.71 42.70 8.05
C GLY A 5 -22.56 41.45 8.24
N ARG A 6 -23.88 41.52 7.97
CA ARG A 6 -24.81 40.40 8.22
C ARG A 6 -24.72 39.30 7.17
N SER A 7 -24.33 39.61 5.93
CA SER A 7 -24.15 38.60 4.88
C SER A 7 -22.88 37.77 5.12
N PHE A 8 -21.80 38.39 5.59
CA PHE A 8 -20.54 37.71 5.91
C PHE A 8 -20.72 36.64 7.00
N TRP A 9 -21.39 36.98 8.10
CA TRP A 9 -21.66 36.03 9.19
C TRP A 9 -22.57 34.88 8.77
N ARG A 10 -23.58 35.13 7.92
CA ARG A 10 -24.45 34.07 7.38
C ARG A 10 -23.69 33.10 6.47
N ALA A 11 -22.78 33.62 5.63
CA ALA A 11 -21.93 32.78 4.79
C ALA A 11 -20.96 31.92 5.62
N LEU A 12 -20.38 32.49 6.69
CA LEU A 12 -19.45 31.78 7.56
C LEU A 12 -20.13 30.69 8.39
N VAL A 13 -21.35 30.94 8.89
CA VAL A 13 -22.17 29.94 9.58
C VAL A 13 -22.63 28.83 8.62
N LEU A 14 -23.02 29.15 7.39
CA LEU A 14 -23.36 28.13 6.40
C LEU A 14 -22.15 27.28 6.02
N ALA A 15 -20.97 27.88 5.85
CA ALA A 15 -19.74 27.14 5.54
C ALA A 15 -19.33 26.22 6.69
N ALA A 16 -19.42 26.67 7.95
CA ALA A 16 -19.16 25.85 9.11
C ALA A 16 -20.19 24.71 9.27
N LEU A 17 -21.45 24.95 8.93
CA LEU A 17 -22.51 23.93 8.95
C LEU A 17 -22.32 22.88 7.84
N VAL A 18 -21.90 23.30 6.64
CA VAL A 18 -21.61 22.38 5.52
C VAL A 18 -20.36 21.54 5.81
N MET A 19 -19.32 22.10 6.47
CA MET A 19 -18.14 21.33 6.86
C MET A 19 -18.46 20.31 7.98
N SER A 20 -19.34 20.66 8.92
CA SER A 20 -19.76 19.74 10.01
C SER A 20 -20.74 18.64 9.58
N LEU A 21 -21.33 18.76 8.39
CA LEU A 21 -22.21 17.74 7.79
C LEU A 21 -21.49 16.83 6.80
N THR A 22 -20.17 16.95 6.63
CA THR A 22 -19.43 15.91 5.89
C THR A 22 -19.42 14.65 6.76
N PRO A 23 -20.06 13.54 6.34
CA PRO A 23 -19.87 12.29 7.04
C PRO A 23 -18.38 12.00 6.95
N SER A 24 -17.70 11.95 8.09
CA SER A 24 -16.39 11.35 8.16
C SER A 24 -16.60 9.91 7.69
N VAL A 25 -16.23 9.66 6.44
CA VAL A 25 -16.22 8.32 5.84
C VAL A 25 -15.11 7.57 6.58
N HIS A 26 -15.43 7.13 7.79
CA HIS A 26 -14.68 6.09 8.45
C HIS A 26 -14.87 4.88 7.55
N ALA A 27 -13.89 4.63 6.67
CA ALA A 27 -13.82 3.35 6.00
C ALA A 27 -13.90 2.30 7.10
N LEU A 28 -15.01 1.55 7.13
CA LEU A 28 -15.29 0.61 8.19
C LEU A 28 -14.29 -0.54 8.06
N LEU A 29 -13.21 -0.48 8.83
CA LEU A 29 -12.29 -1.58 9.01
C LEU A 29 -12.92 -2.54 10.01
N ILE A 30 -13.20 -3.75 9.56
CA ILE A 30 -13.57 -4.84 10.46
C ILE A 30 -12.27 -5.52 10.85
N MET A 31 -12.01 -5.64 12.15
CA MET A 31 -10.82 -6.28 12.67
C MET A 31 -11.22 -7.34 13.69
N GLY A 32 -10.41 -8.38 13.81
CA GLY A 32 -10.65 -9.43 14.78
C GLY A 32 -9.39 -10.21 15.13
N GLY A 33 -9.54 -11.13 16.08
CA GLY A 33 -8.47 -11.94 16.65
C GLY A 33 -8.52 -13.35 16.11
N ARG A 34 -8.48 -14.34 17.01
CA ARG A 34 -8.42 -15.78 16.68
C ARG A 34 -9.77 -16.45 16.44
N GLU A 35 -10.87 -15.72 16.47
CA GLU A 35 -12.18 -16.28 16.20
C GLU A 35 -12.27 -16.88 14.80
N ARG A 36 -12.89 -18.05 14.71
CA ARG A 36 -12.97 -18.83 13.47
C ARG A 36 -13.68 -18.03 12.37
N GLN A 37 -13.02 -17.90 11.24
CA GLN A 37 -13.56 -17.26 10.04
C GLN A 37 -14.28 -18.29 9.18
N ARG A 38 -15.51 -17.98 8.77
CA ARG A 38 -16.30 -18.80 7.86
C ARG A 38 -17.11 -17.91 6.95
N ARG A 39 -17.00 -18.12 5.64
CA ARG A 39 -17.63 -17.27 4.64
C ARG A 39 -18.24 -18.15 3.55
N LYS A 40 -19.45 -17.82 3.13
CA LYS A 40 -20.22 -18.65 2.20
C LYS A 40 -19.53 -18.81 0.84
N ASP A 41 -18.73 -17.83 0.43
CA ASP A 41 -18.06 -17.72 -0.85
C ASP A 41 -16.57 -18.09 -0.83
N TRP A 42 -16.04 -18.49 0.34
CA TRP A 42 -14.67 -19.00 0.43
C TRP A 42 -14.61 -20.48 0.08
N SER A 43 -13.57 -20.87 -0.66
CA SER A 43 -13.29 -22.29 -0.85
C SER A 43 -12.84 -22.91 0.48
N PRO A 44 -13.00 -24.23 0.66
CA PRO A 44 -12.48 -24.92 1.84
C PRO A 44 -10.97 -24.70 2.08
N ALA A 45 -10.18 -24.50 1.02
CA ALA A 45 -8.76 -24.19 1.13
C ALA A 45 -8.49 -22.81 1.71
N VAL A 46 -9.23 -21.78 1.26
CA VAL A 46 -9.14 -20.43 1.83
C VAL A 46 -9.57 -20.44 3.30
N GLU A 47 -10.66 -21.14 3.63
CA GLU A 47 -11.08 -21.29 5.03
C GLU A 47 -10.02 -21.99 5.89
N ARG A 48 -9.30 -22.99 5.36
CA ARG A 48 -8.18 -23.63 6.08
C ARG A 48 -7.08 -22.62 6.39
N VAL A 49 -6.61 -21.87 5.39
CA VAL A 49 -5.54 -20.86 5.58
C VAL A 49 -5.97 -19.76 6.56
N ALA A 50 -7.20 -19.27 6.44
CA ALA A 50 -7.76 -18.25 7.31
C ALA A 50 -7.91 -18.69 8.77
N ASN A 51 -7.87 -19.99 9.06
CA ASN A 51 -8.08 -20.55 10.40
C ASN A 51 -6.89 -21.37 10.93
N LEU A 52 -5.69 -21.20 10.36
CA LEU A 52 -4.49 -21.82 10.91
C LEU A 52 -4.26 -21.36 12.36
N ASP A 53 -3.75 -22.25 13.21
CA ASP A 53 -3.47 -21.98 14.63
C ASP A 53 -2.46 -20.85 14.84
N SER A 54 -1.57 -20.63 13.86
CA SER A 54 -0.59 -19.54 13.83
C SER A 54 -1.22 -18.16 13.63
N ARG A 55 -2.50 -18.06 13.25
CA ARG A 55 -3.14 -16.77 13.05
C ARG A 55 -3.30 -16.03 14.37
N VAL A 56 -2.99 -14.74 14.37
CA VAL A 56 -3.12 -13.86 15.54
C VAL A 56 -4.18 -12.78 15.34
N ALA A 57 -4.40 -12.33 14.09
CA ALA A 57 -5.40 -11.32 13.77
C ALA A 57 -5.85 -11.41 12.31
N TRP A 58 -6.88 -10.63 12.00
CA TRP A 58 -7.30 -10.34 10.63
C TRP A 58 -7.96 -8.98 10.55
N PHE A 59 -8.01 -8.44 9.34
CA PHE A 59 -8.82 -7.28 9.04
C PHE A 59 -9.37 -7.31 7.62
N GLU A 60 -10.49 -6.61 7.41
CA GLU A 60 -11.16 -6.47 6.14
C GLU A 60 -11.19 -4.99 5.74
N GLY A 61 -10.77 -4.72 4.50
CA GLY A 61 -10.83 -3.41 3.89
C GLY A 61 -12.26 -2.99 3.48
N PRO A 62 -12.40 -1.83 2.80
CA PRO A 62 -13.69 -1.34 2.33
C PRO A 62 -14.38 -2.32 1.35
N ARG A 63 -15.70 -2.19 1.19
CA ARG A 63 -16.54 -3.16 0.43
C ARG A 63 -16.17 -3.31 -1.05
N ILE A 64 -15.72 -2.26 -1.71
CA ILE A 64 -15.32 -2.30 -3.13
C ILE A 64 -13.85 -2.71 -3.19
N GLY A 65 -13.53 -3.75 -3.95
CA GLY A 65 -12.18 -4.34 -3.92
C GLY A 65 -11.85 -4.92 -2.55
N ARG A 66 -12.85 -5.47 -1.86
CA ARG A 66 -12.70 -6.08 -0.54
C ARG A 66 -11.54 -7.07 -0.51
N LYS A 67 -10.63 -6.75 0.38
CA LYS A 67 -9.42 -7.50 0.67
C LYS A 67 -9.49 -7.90 2.13
N THR A 68 -9.19 -9.17 2.39
CA THR A 68 -9.05 -9.69 3.75
C THR A 68 -7.59 -10.01 3.98
N ASP A 69 -7.01 -9.35 4.97
CA ASP A 69 -5.65 -9.56 5.42
C ASP A 69 -5.68 -10.39 6.70
N PHE A 70 -4.81 -11.39 6.78
CA PHE A 70 -4.61 -12.18 7.99
C PHE A 70 -3.17 -12.04 8.43
N GLU A 71 -2.97 -11.93 9.74
CA GLU A 71 -1.66 -11.80 10.36
C GLU A 71 -1.36 -13.07 11.15
N TYR A 72 -0.15 -13.60 11.01
CA TYR A 72 0.27 -14.86 11.62
C TYR A 72 1.58 -14.69 12.36
N GLN A 73 1.76 -15.54 13.37
CA GLN A 73 2.99 -15.68 14.14
C GLN A 73 3.31 -17.17 14.31
N GLY A 74 4.57 -17.55 14.14
CA GLY A 74 5.00 -18.94 14.31
C GLY A 74 6.38 -19.23 13.73
N ASP A 75 6.75 -20.50 13.75
CA ASP A 75 8.05 -20.98 13.27
C ASP A 75 8.00 -21.48 11.82
N ALA A 76 9.13 -22.00 11.34
CA ALA A 76 9.26 -22.54 9.98
C ALA A 76 8.33 -23.75 9.72
N ALA A 77 8.01 -24.54 10.75
CA ALA A 77 7.10 -25.67 10.62
C ALA A 77 5.66 -25.17 10.43
N ALA A 78 5.23 -24.19 11.22
CA ALA A 78 3.94 -23.54 11.07
C ALA A 78 3.78 -22.86 9.70
N LEU A 79 4.82 -22.16 9.21
CA LEU A 79 4.78 -21.58 7.86
C LEU A 79 4.72 -22.66 6.78
N THR A 80 5.45 -23.77 6.92
CA THR A 80 5.39 -24.89 5.95
C THR A 80 3.97 -25.48 5.88
N VAL A 81 3.27 -25.61 7.01
CA VAL A 81 1.85 -26.00 7.03
C VAL A 81 0.98 -24.97 6.30
N ALA A 82 1.24 -23.68 6.54
CA ALA A 82 0.51 -22.60 5.90
C ALA A 82 0.67 -22.60 4.37
N LEU A 83 1.90 -22.78 3.88
CA LEU A 83 2.19 -22.84 2.44
C LEU A 83 1.58 -24.07 1.77
N LYS A 84 1.51 -25.21 2.45
CA LYS A 84 0.78 -26.38 1.95
C LYS A 84 -0.71 -26.08 1.77
N ALA A 85 -1.33 -25.44 2.76
CA ALA A 85 -2.73 -25.04 2.65
C ALA A 85 -2.95 -23.97 1.56
N LEU A 86 -2.00 -23.07 1.34
CA LEU A 86 -2.03 -22.10 0.24
C LEU A 86 -2.05 -22.78 -1.12
N ALA A 87 -1.21 -23.80 -1.32
CA ALA A 87 -1.09 -24.53 -2.59
C ALA A 87 -2.37 -25.24 -3.01
N GLU A 88 -3.30 -25.47 -2.06
CA GLU A 88 -4.60 -26.09 -2.31
C GLU A 88 -5.67 -25.08 -2.75
N ILE A 89 -5.38 -23.77 -2.76
CA ILE A 89 -6.33 -22.75 -3.20
C ILE A 89 -6.48 -22.80 -4.72
N GLU A 90 -7.70 -23.06 -5.18
CA GLU A 90 -8.06 -23.04 -6.59
C GLU A 90 -8.02 -21.61 -7.18
N GLY A 91 -7.54 -21.48 -8.42
CA GLY A 91 -7.53 -20.22 -9.16
C GLY A 91 -6.15 -19.89 -9.73
N PRO A 92 -5.80 -18.59 -9.85
CA PRO A 92 -4.45 -18.18 -10.17
C PRO A 92 -3.44 -18.80 -9.22
N ARG A 93 -2.25 -19.13 -9.76
CA ARG A 93 -1.18 -19.76 -8.98
C ARG A 93 -0.82 -18.87 -7.78
N PRO A 94 -0.94 -19.36 -6.54
CA PRO A 94 -0.70 -18.54 -5.37
C PRO A 94 0.79 -18.18 -5.25
N ARG A 95 1.06 -17.05 -4.60
CA ARG A 95 2.41 -16.51 -4.47
C ARG A 95 2.85 -16.47 -3.01
N VAL A 96 4.13 -16.77 -2.78
CA VAL A 96 4.84 -16.45 -1.54
C VAL A 96 5.92 -15.42 -1.85
N VAL A 97 5.89 -14.30 -1.14
CA VAL A 97 6.88 -13.23 -1.21
C VAL A 97 7.71 -13.25 0.06
N VAL A 98 9.03 -13.30 -0.06
CA VAL A 98 9.95 -13.30 1.07
C VAL A 98 10.70 -11.98 1.11
N THR A 99 10.72 -11.32 2.27
CA THR A 99 11.41 -10.04 2.46
C THR A 99 12.20 -10.04 3.76
N ASP A 100 13.23 -9.19 3.83
CA ASP A 100 14.00 -8.91 5.04
C ASP A 100 13.27 -7.93 5.98
N ASP A 101 12.05 -7.50 5.62
CA ASP A 101 11.29 -6.56 6.39
C ASP A 101 10.95 -7.08 7.81
N ARG A 102 10.77 -6.14 8.74
CA ARG A 102 10.14 -6.34 10.04
C ARG A 102 8.71 -5.86 10.00
N ARG A 103 7.79 -6.69 10.49
CA ARG A 103 6.37 -6.37 10.54
C ARG A 103 5.83 -6.50 11.96
N ILE A 104 5.03 -5.51 12.35
CA ILE A 104 4.20 -5.54 13.56
C ILE A 104 2.72 -5.54 13.17
N SER A 105 1.87 -6.03 14.07
CA SER A 105 0.43 -6.13 13.83
C SER A 105 -0.21 -4.76 13.58
N ALA A 106 -1.00 -4.64 12.52
CA ALA A 106 -1.82 -3.47 12.29
C ALA A 106 -3.05 -3.44 13.22
N CYS A 107 -3.54 -4.61 13.63
CA CYS A 107 -4.84 -4.76 14.28
C CYS A 107 -4.77 -4.86 15.80
N LEU A 108 -3.72 -5.49 16.34
CA LEU A 108 -3.64 -5.80 17.76
C LEU A 108 -3.06 -4.63 18.56
N ARG A 109 -3.67 -4.35 19.72
CA ARG A 109 -3.23 -3.26 20.61
C ARG A 109 -1.79 -3.43 21.10
N ALA A 110 -1.38 -4.68 21.38
CA ALA A 110 -0.03 -4.99 21.84
C ALA A 110 1.04 -4.87 20.73
N LYS A 111 0.62 -4.71 19.46
CA LYS A 111 1.52 -4.60 18.31
C LYS A 111 2.62 -5.68 18.26
N PRO A 112 2.28 -6.98 18.45
CA PRO A 112 3.28 -8.04 18.35
C PRO A 112 3.89 -8.07 16.95
N GLU A 113 5.09 -8.64 16.85
CA GLU A 113 5.72 -8.99 15.59
C GLU A 113 4.89 -10.02 14.83
N ILE A 114 4.84 -9.87 13.50
CA ILE A 114 4.09 -10.71 12.57
C ILE A 114 5.06 -11.36 11.61
N ASP A 115 5.14 -12.68 11.60
CA ASP A 115 6.11 -13.43 10.81
C ASP A 115 5.67 -13.56 9.34
N TRP A 116 4.36 -13.59 9.09
CA TRP A 116 3.82 -13.51 7.73
C TRP A 116 2.37 -13.00 7.70
N THR A 117 1.97 -12.50 6.54
CA THR A 117 0.59 -12.10 6.24
C THR A 117 0.03 -12.88 5.06
N PHE A 118 -1.27 -13.20 5.10
CA PHE A 118 -2.01 -13.74 3.96
C PHE A 118 -2.98 -12.69 3.46
N VAL A 119 -3.01 -12.47 2.15
CA VAL A 119 -3.96 -11.56 1.51
C VAL A 119 -4.86 -12.37 0.60
N TYR A 120 -6.17 -12.28 0.84
CA TYR A 120 -7.21 -12.87 0.00
C TYR A 120 -8.15 -11.81 -0.57
N TRP A 121 -8.47 -11.97 -1.84
CA TRP A 121 -9.36 -11.09 -2.59
C TRP A 121 -10.68 -11.81 -2.86
N GLU A 122 -11.78 -11.27 -2.34
CA GLU A 122 -13.11 -11.85 -2.56
C GLU A 122 -13.55 -11.64 -4.01
N LYS A 123 -13.91 -12.71 -4.73
CA LYS A 123 -14.32 -12.62 -6.14
C LYS A 123 -15.51 -11.67 -6.33
N THR A 124 -16.45 -11.69 -5.40
CA THR A 124 -17.65 -10.85 -5.43
C THR A 124 -17.35 -9.36 -5.31
N ALA A 125 -16.18 -8.99 -4.79
CA ALA A 125 -15.79 -7.61 -4.59
C ALA A 125 -15.29 -6.91 -5.85
N PHE A 126 -15.08 -7.65 -6.92
CA PHE A 126 -14.71 -7.14 -8.25
C PHE A 126 -15.91 -7.00 -9.18
N LEU A 127 -17.09 -7.45 -8.76
CA LEU A 127 -18.29 -7.31 -9.57
C LEU A 127 -18.72 -5.84 -9.61
N VAL A 128 -19.08 -5.36 -10.80
CA VAL A 128 -19.52 -3.98 -11.03
C VAL A 128 -20.97 -3.95 -11.49
N TYR A 129 -21.64 -2.82 -11.31
CA TYR A 129 -22.96 -2.61 -11.91
C TYR A 129 -22.79 -2.08 -13.33
N ASP A 130 -23.41 -2.74 -14.30
CA ASP A 130 -23.49 -2.24 -15.67
C ASP A 130 -24.46 -1.03 -15.78
N LYS A 131 -24.59 -0.47 -16.99
CA LYS A 131 -25.53 0.64 -17.25
C LYS A 131 -26.99 0.32 -16.94
N ASN A 132 -27.35 -0.96 -16.88
CA ASN A 132 -28.69 -1.46 -16.56
C ASN A 132 -28.82 -1.86 -15.07
N ARG A 133 -27.81 -1.56 -14.24
CA ARG A 133 -27.71 -1.96 -12.82
C ARG A 133 -27.71 -3.48 -12.61
N GLN A 134 -27.25 -4.24 -13.60
CA GLN A 134 -26.96 -5.66 -13.45
C GLN A 134 -25.54 -5.85 -12.92
N ILE A 135 -25.36 -6.84 -12.05
CA ILE A 135 -24.04 -7.20 -11.54
C ILE A 135 -23.31 -7.97 -12.65
N VAL A 136 -22.18 -7.44 -13.12
CA VAL A 136 -21.35 -8.03 -14.17
C VAL A 136 -19.91 -8.20 -13.69
N ASP A 137 -19.23 -9.21 -14.23
CA ASP A 137 -17.79 -9.35 -14.10
C ASP A 137 -17.11 -8.36 -15.05
N PRO A 138 -16.29 -7.41 -14.56
CA PRO A 138 -15.57 -6.47 -15.42
C PRO A 138 -14.47 -7.13 -16.25
N GLY A 139 -14.17 -8.43 -16.05
CA GLY A 139 -13.08 -9.15 -16.70
C GLY A 139 -11.70 -8.81 -16.14
N THR A 140 -11.63 -7.98 -15.10
CA THR A 140 -10.38 -7.65 -14.41
C THR A 140 -9.87 -8.90 -13.70
N PRO A 141 -8.63 -9.35 -13.96
CA PRO A 141 -8.05 -10.48 -13.25
C PRO A 141 -8.05 -10.23 -11.74
N ILE A 142 -8.59 -11.18 -10.99
CA ILE A 142 -8.53 -11.16 -9.53
C ILE A 142 -7.07 -11.36 -9.13
N PRO A 143 -6.50 -10.52 -8.26
CA PRO A 143 -5.13 -10.71 -7.82
C PRO A 143 -4.95 -12.08 -7.17
N THR A 144 -3.79 -12.70 -7.41
CA THR A 144 -3.50 -14.02 -6.83
C THR A 144 -3.42 -13.93 -5.30
N PRO A 145 -3.86 -14.96 -4.55
CA PRO A 145 -3.62 -15.04 -3.13
C PRO A 145 -2.12 -14.97 -2.82
N GLU A 146 -1.74 -14.13 -1.86
CA GLU A 146 -0.34 -13.87 -1.52
C GLU A 146 -0.07 -14.15 -0.04
N PHE A 147 0.95 -14.96 0.23
CA PHE A 147 1.67 -14.91 1.50
C PHE A 147 2.84 -13.95 1.38
N ARG A 148 3.01 -13.04 2.35
CA ARG A 148 4.22 -12.22 2.50
C ARG A 148 4.90 -12.58 3.81
N VAL A 149 6.15 -13.02 3.73
CA VAL A 149 6.95 -13.57 4.83
C VAL A 149 8.03 -12.57 5.22
N TYR A 150 8.12 -12.26 6.51
CA TYR A 150 8.96 -11.22 7.10
C TYR A 150 10.10 -11.85 7.88
N LEU A 151 11.30 -11.91 7.30
CA LEU A 151 12.45 -12.55 7.95
C LEU A 151 13.10 -11.69 9.04
N GLY A 152 12.82 -10.38 9.06
CA GLY A 152 13.35 -9.48 10.08
C GLY A 152 12.91 -9.80 11.52
N ASN A 153 11.92 -10.68 11.69
CA ASN A 153 11.40 -11.13 12.98
C ASN A 153 12.01 -12.48 13.46
N GLY A 154 13.04 -12.98 12.78
CA GLY A 154 13.81 -14.15 13.24
C GLY A 154 13.35 -15.50 12.70
N LEU A 155 12.47 -15.52 11.69
CA LEU A 155 12.04 -16.76 11.03
C LEU A 155 13.19 -17.43 10.27
N GLU A 156 13.45 -18.71 10.54
CA GLU A 156 14.49 -19.49 9.86
C GLU A 156 14.04 -20.00 8.47
N TRP A 157 14.12 -19.14 7.44
CA TRP A 157 13.67 -19.44 6.07
C TRP A 157 14.26 -20.73 5.47
N SER A 158 15.51 -21.07 5.80
CA SER A 158 16.18 -22.27 5.29
C SER A 158 15.50 -23.59 5.72
N LYS A 159 14.66 -23.56 6.76
CA LYS A 159 13.87 -24.71 7.23
C LYS A 159 12.48 -24.80 6.59
N VAL A 160 12.09 -23.81 5.78
CA VAL A 160 10.75 -23.73 5.16
C VAL A 160 10.75 -24.50 3.85
N VAL A 161 9.72 -25.34 3.64
CA VAL A 161 9.52 -26.04 2.37
C VAL A 161 8.39 -25.37 1.60
N VAL A 162 8.73 -24.75 0.46
CA VAL A 162 7.74 -24.21 -0.47
C VAL A 162 7.21 -25.36 -1.34
N PRO A 163 5.91 -25.68 -1.27
CA PRO A 163 5.34 -26.78 -2.06
C PRO A 163 5.29 -26.42 -3.55
N ALA A 164 5.25 -27.47 -4.38
CA ALA A 164 4.97 -27.30 -5.81
C ALA A 164 3.62 -26.60 -6.01
N GLY A 165 3.50 -25.80 -7.07
CA GLY A 165 2.29 -25.03 -7.34
C GLY A 165 2.21 -23.69 -6.61
N VAL A 166 3.19 -23.32 -5.79
CA VAL A 166 3.34 -21.95 -5.26
C VAL A 166 4.46 -21.24 -6.01
N ASP A 167 4.26 -19.97 -6.37
CA ASP A 167 5.32 -19.13 -6.94
C ASP A 167 6.09 -18.43 -5.83
N LEU A 168 7.41 -18.59 -5.81
CA LEU A 168 8.31 -17.91 -4.87
C LEU A 168 8.86 -16.64 -5.51
N VAL A 169 8.64 -15.51 -4.84
CA VAL A 169 9.26 -14.23 -5.16
C VAL A 169 10.15 -13.83 -3.99
N ASP A 170 11.45 -13.73 -4.26
CA ASP A 170 12.46 -13.37 -3.27
C ASP A 170 12.77 -11.87 -3.40
N GLU A 171 12.26 -11.07 -2.46
CA GLU A 171 12.46 -9.62 -2.38
C GLU A 171 13.53 -9.23 -1.36
N ARG A 172 14.25 -10.20 -0.78
CA ARG A 172 15.36 -9.94 0.13
C ARG A 172 16.46 -9.12 -0.56
N LEU A 173 17.20 -8.33 0.21
CA LEU A 173 18.34 -7.55 -0.28
C LEU A 173 19.33 -8.43 -1.04
N SER A 174 19.68 -9.59 -0.46
CA SER A 174 20.64 -10.54 -1.04
C SER A 174 20.19 -11.11 -2.38
N ALA A 175 18.89 -11.36 -2.58
CA ALA A 175 18.35 -11.85 -3.84
C ALA A 175 18.42 -10.79 -4.95
N ARG A 176 18.55 -9.52 -4.59
CA ARG A 176 18.75 -8.38 -5.49
C ARG A 176 20.21 -7.96 -5.65
N GLY A 177 21.14 -8.66 -5.01
CA GLY A 177 22.57 -8.38 -5.08
C GLY A 177 23.07 -7.30 -4.11
N TYR A 178 22.22 -6.86 -3.18
CA TYR A 178 22.61 -5.92 -2.13
C TYR A 178 23.10 -6.65 -0.88
N ARG A 179 23.87 -5.92 -0.08
CA ARG A 179 24.39 -6.36 1.20
C ARG A 179 23.87 -5.48 2.33
N PRO A 180 23.90 -5.93 3.59
CA PRO A 180 23.49 -5.10 4.72
C PRO A 180 24.24 -3.76 4.80
N GLU A 181 25.49 -3.72 4.34
CA GLU A 181 26.33 -2.51 4.34
C GLU A 181 25.83 -1.44 3.36
N ASP A 182 24.99 -1.81 2.38
CA ASP A 182 24.39 -0.87 1.42
C ASP A 182 23.26 -0.02 2.05
N GLY A 183 23.06 -0.10 3.37
CA GLY A 183 22.08 0.70 4.10
C GLY A 183 20.64 0.37 3.71
N GLY A 184 19.76 1.38 3.71
CA GLY A 184 18.45 1.29 3.08
C GLY A 184 18.58 1.44 1.57
N VAL A 185 17.84 0.61 0.83
CA VAL A 185 17.81 0.58 -0.63
C VAL A 185 16.42 0.98 -1.12
N LEU A 186 16.38 1.84 -2.13
CA LEU A 186 15.16 2.25 -2.82
C LEU A 186 15.32 2.04 -4.33
N GLU A 187 14.47 1.19 -4.88
CA GLU A 187 14.28 1.02 -6.31
C GLU A 187 12.88 1.53 -6.69
N MET A 188 12.80 2.54 -7.55
CA MET A 188 11.53 3.10 -7.96
C MET A 188 11.43 3.22 -9.47
N THR A 189 10.29 2.81 -10.03
CA THR A 189 9.93 3.08 -11.42
C THR A 189 8.79 4.07 -11.44
N VAL A 190 8.98 5.20 -12.11
CA VAL A 190 7.99 6.27 -12.22
C VAL A 190 7.38 6.25 -13.61
N VAL A 191 6.05 6.16 -13.69
CA VAL A 191 5.30 6.11 -14.95
C VAL A 191 4.11 7.07 -14.96
N ASP A 192 3.65 7.43 -16.15
CA ASP A 192 2.43 8.22 -16.35
C ASP A 192 1.22 7.35 -16.00
N SER A 193 0.29 7.87 -15.20
CA SER A 193 -0.90 7.13 -14.79
C SER A 193 -1.84 6.80 -15.95
N ARG A 194 -1.77 7.53 -17.06
CA ARG A 194 -2.69 7.39 -18.21
C ARG A 194 -2.35 6.19 -19.08
N ASP A 195 -1.08 6.05 -19.42
CA ASP A 195 -0.61 5.11 -20.44
C ASP A 195 0.52 4.19 -19.94
N GLY A 196 1.03 4.41 -18.72
CA GLY A 196 2.13 3.63 -18.15
C GLY A 196 3.49 3.97 -18.76
N THR A 197 3.61 5.02 -19.56
CA THR A 197 4.89 5.44 -20.14
C THR A 197 5.87 5.85 -19.05
N PRO A 198 7.13 5.40 -19.07
CA PRO A 198 8.12 5.84 -18.11
C PRO A 198 8.34 7.36 -18.12
N LEU A 199 8.44 7.95 -16.93
CA LEU A 199 8.62 9.38 -16.78
C LEU A 199 10.07 9.71 -16.43
N LYS A 200 10.81 10.24 -17.40
CA LYS A 200 12.09 10.90 -17.14
C LYS A 200 11.88 12.20 -16.36
N ALA A 201 12.87 12.55 -15.55
CA ALA A 201 12.94 13.82 -14.84
C ALA A 201 11.84 14.04 -13.79
N ALA A 202 11.24 12.97 -13.28
CA ALA A 202 10.59 13.00 -11.98
C ALA A 202 11.65 13.03 -10.88
N GLU A 203 11.56 14.02 -10.01
CA GLU A 203 12.44 14.26 -8.87
C GLU A 203 11.85 13.61 -7.63
N LEU A 204 12.62 12.75 -6.98
CA LEU A 204 12.33 12.21 -5.66
C LEU A 204 13.12 13.00 -4.61
N LYS A 205 12.40 13.57 -3.66
CA LYS A 205 12.93 14.18 -2.43
C LYS A 205 12.72 13.20 -1.28
N ILE A 206 13.79 12.96 -0.52
CA ILE A 206 13.76 12.12 0.67
C ILE A 206 14.15 12.98 1.86
N GLU A 207 13.24 13.03 2.83
CA GLU A 207 13.33 13.93 3.97
C GLU A 207 13.14 13.18 5.29
N ARG A 208 13.70 13.66 6.38
CA ARG A 208 13.39 13.17 7.74
C ARG A 208 12.01 13.67 8.16
N THR A 209 11.22 12.79 8.75
CA THR A 209 9.87 13.15 9.23
C THR A 209 9.90 14.05 10.47
N THR A 210 11.01 14.07 11.21
CA THR A 210 11.28 14.96 12.34
C THR A 210 12.65 15.62 12.17
N PRO A 211 12.77 16.95 12.36
CA PRO A 211 14.06 17.61 12.37
C PRO A 211 14.97 17.02 13.45
N VAL A 212 16.25 16.83 13.12
CA VAL A 212 17.26 16.47 14.12
C VAL A 212 17.59 17.74 14.90
N ASP A 213 17.42 17.70 16.23
CA ASP A 213 17.86 18.74 17.18
C ASP A 213 17.53 20.20 16.80
N GLY A 214 16.31 20.44 16.29
CA GLY A 214 15.85 21.81 16.00
C GLY A 214 16.51 22.47 14.79
N ASP A 215 17.32 21.74 14.02
CA ASP A 215 17.90 22.22 12.77
C ASP A 215 16.93 21.97 11.59
N PRO A 216 16.31 23.03 11.02
CA PRO A 216 15.41 22.88 9.88
C PRO A 216 16.14 22.53 8.57
N THR A 217 17.48 22.64 8.51
CA THR A 217 18.28 22.29 7.33
C THR A 217 18.65 20.81 7.27
N GLY A 218 18.57 20.10 8.40
CA GLY A 218 18.78 18.65 8.49
C GLY A 218 17.61 17.78 8.00
N VAL A 219 16.60 18.38 7.37
CA VAL A 219 15.38 17.70 6.93
C VAL A 219 15.62 16.94 5.62
N GLU A 220 16.33 17.50 4.64
CA GLU A 220 16.64 16.79 3.40
C GLU A 220 17.76 15.76 3.65
N VAL A 221 17.49 14.50 3.34
CA VAL A 221 18.48 13.41 3.41
C VAL A 221 19.17 13.28 2.06
N THR A 222 18.40 13.24 0.99
CA THR A 222 18.91 13.14 -0.38
C THR A 222 17.82 13.47 -1.39
N ARG A 223 18.23 13.68 -2.64
CA ARG A 223 17.36 13.85 -3.79
C ARG A 223 17.89 13.08 -4.99
N ALA A 224 16.99 12.56 -5.80
CA ALA A 224 17.33 11.82 -7.01
C ALA A 224 16.35 12.12 -8.14
N GLU A 225 16.78 11.88 -9.37
CA GLU A 225 15.96 12.07 -10.55
C GLU A 225 15.82 10.75 -11.31
N SER A 226 14.63 10.49 -11.82
CA SER A 226 14.35 9.34 -12.68
C SER A 226 15.03 9.48 -14.04
N ASN A 227 15.66 8.39 -14.48
CA ASN A 227 16.37 8.32 -15.75
C ASN A 227 15.41 8.19 -16.96
N GLY A 228 15.96 7.96 -18.16
CA GLY A 228 15.16 7.79 -19.39
C GLY A 228 14.16 6.63 -19.36
N GLU A 229 14.35 5.65 -18.48
CA GLU A 229 13.46 4.51 -18.24
C GLU A 229 12.53 4.74 -17.05
N GLY A 230 12.46 5.97 -16.53
CA GLY A 230 11.66 6.32 -15.35
C GLY A 230 12.22 5.74 -14.05
N ARG A 231 13.45 5.22 -14.02
CA ARG A 231 14.00 4.53 -12.85
C ARG A 231 14.79 5.47 -11.94
N ILE A 232 14.59 5.32 -10.64
CA ILE A 232 15.39 5.91 -9.55
C ILE A 232 15.97 4.75 -8.74
N MET A 233 17.27 4.82 -8.46
CA MET A 233 17.97 3.87 -7.60
C MET A 233 18.77 4.64 -6.56
N LEU A 234 18.54 4.33 -5.29
CA LEU A 234 19.28 4.89 -4.16
C LEU A 234 19.71 3.79 -3.21
N THR A 235 20.95 3.85 -2.77
CA THR A 235 21.51 3.02 -1.71
C THR A 235 22.03 3.93 -0.59
N MET A 236 22.52 3.34 0.49
CA MET A 236 23.07 4.02 1.65
C MET A 236 22.06 4.94 2.35
N LEU A 237 20.76 4.68 2.20
CA LEU A 237 19.75 5.44 2.92
C LEU A 237 19.86 5.16 4.43
N PRO A 238 19.70 6.17 5.30
CA PRO A 238 19.65 5.98 6.73
C PRO A 238 18.57 4.99 7.14
N ARG A 239 18.85 4.12 8.11
CA ARG A 239 17.91 3.11 8.64
C ARG A 239 16.90 3.71 9.63
N GLU A 240 16.22 4.77 9.21
CA GLU A 240 15.25 5.52 10.01
C GLU A 240 13.94 5.73 9.24
N THR A 241 13.00 6.47 9.82
CA THR A 241 11.76 6.87 9.13
C THR A 241 12.02 8.08 8.24
N LEU A 242 11.84 7.89 6.94
CA LEU A 242 12.01 8.92 5.92
C LEU A 242 10.70 9.18 5.18
N SER A 243 10.37 10.43 4.94
CA SER A 243 9.29 10.88 4.07
C SER A 243 9.76 10.95 2.63
N LEU A 244 8.98 10.40 1.70
CA LEU A 244 9.30 10.39 0.27
C LEU A 244 8.28 11.24 -0.49
N THR A 245 8.75 12.20 -1.28
CA THR A 245 7.91 13.06 -2.13
C THR A 245 8.43 13.04 -3.55
N LEU A 246 7.54 12.79 -4.51
CA LEU A 246 7.86 12.72 -5.93
C LEU A 246 7.22 13.89 -6.68
N GLU A 247 8.03 14.61 -7.45
CA GLU A 247 7.63 15.83 -8.16
C GLU A 247 8.03 15.77 -9.62
N ARG A 248 7.19 16.31 -10.50
CA ARG A 248 7.51 16.49 -11.91
C ARG A 248 6.65 17.59 -12.50
N LYS A 249 7.24 18.48 -13.30
CA LYS A 249 6.50 19.54 -13.97
C LYS A 249 5.38 18.97 -14.84
N GLY A 250 4.17 19.51 -14.69
CA GLY A 250 2.97 19.06 -15.41
C GLY A 250 2.28 17.84 -14.78
N PHE A 251 2.73 17.40 -13.60
CA PHE A 251 2.14 16.31 -12.83
C PHE A 251 1.81 16.80 -11.43
N LEU A 252 0.85 16.15 -10.78
CA LEU A 252 0.58 16.37 -9.37
C LEU A 252 1.75 15.86 -8.54
N SER A 253 2.20 16.65 -7.56
CA SER A 253 3.16 16.21 -6.55
C SER A 253 2.54 15.07 -5.75
N LEU A 254 3.33 14.02 -5.52
CA LEU A 254 2.88 12.80 -4.86
C LEU A 254 3.72 12.53 -3.62
N SER A 255 3.12 12.68 -2.44
CA SER A 255 3.70 12.15 -1.21
C SER A 255 3.45 10.64 -1.15
N LEU A 256 4.53 9.87 -0.98
CA LEU A 256 4.48 8.41 -0.86
C LEU A 256 4.33 7.94 0.59
N GLY A 257 4.29 8.88 1.53
CA GLY A 257 4.22 8.65 2.96
C GLY A 257 5.59 8.32 3.59
N PRO A 258 5.62 8.13 4.92
CA PRO A 258 6.82 7.74 5.64
C PRO A 258 7.16 6.26 5.40
N VAL A 259 8.46 5.96 5.28
CA VAL A 259 9.02 4.61 5.15
C VAL A 259 10.12 4.45 6.19
N HIS A 260 10.06 3.38 6.98
CA HIS A 260 11.10 3.08 7.96
C HIS A 260 12.12 2.10 7.38
N PHE A 261 13.25 2.59 6.86
CA PHE A 261 14.25 1.73 6.19
C PHE A 261 14.98 0.75 7.12
N GLY A 262 14.89 0.94 8.45
CA GLY A 262 15.31 -0.11 9.41
C GLY A 262 14.35 -1.31 9.49
N ASN A 263 13.09 -1.14 9.08
CA ASN A 263 12.07 -2.19 9.05
C ASN A 263 11.76 -2.63 7.61
N THR A 264 12.07 -1.82 6.62
CA THR A 264 11.94 -2.13 5.20
C THR A 264 13.27 -1.80 4.53
N PRO A 265 14.29 -2.68 4.65
CA PRO A 265 15.63 -2.36 4.19
C PRO A 265 15.72 -2.24 2.66
N CYS A 266 14.78 -2.81 1.92
CA CYS A 266 14.65 -2.64 0.46
C CYS A 266 13.23 -2.24 0.09
N LEU A 267 13.03 -1.02 -0.40
CA LEU A 267 11.75 -0.59 -0.96
C LEU A 267 11.79 -0.65 -2.48
N VAL A 268 10.90 -1.44 -3.07
CA VAL A 268 10.76 -1.57 -4.53
C VAL A 268 9.35 -1.16 -4.91
N ARG A 269 9.20 -0.17 -5.80
CA ARG A 269 7.87 0.37 -6.10
C ARG A 269 7.75 0.90 -7.53
N GLU A 270 6.66 0.54 -8.20
CA GLU A 270 6.16 1.30 -9.33
C GLU A 270 5.23 2.41 -8.82
N VAL A 271 5.48 3.65 -9.23
CA VAL A 271 4.73 4.83 -8.85
C VAL A 271 4.13 5.45 -10.11
N ARG A 272 2.80 5.66 -10.08
CA ARG A 272 2.04 6.26 -11.17
C ARG A 272 1.76 7.72 -10.84
N MET A 273 2.32 8.64 -11.61
CA MET A 273 2.05 10.08 -11.44
C MET A 273 0.89 10.51 -12.34
N THR A 274 -0.05 11.24 -11.75
CA THR A 274 -1.19 11.81 -12.47
C THR A 274 -0.83 13.16 -13.04
N PRO A 275 -1.08 13.42 -14.34
CA PRO A 275 -0.90 14.75 -14.92
C PRO A 275 -1.71 15.80 -14.15
N SER A 276 -1.11 16.96 -13.92
CA SER A 276 -1.86 18.10 -13.41
C SER A 276 -2.86 18.54 -14.48
N LEU A 277 -4.12 18.77 -14.10
CA LEU A 277 -5.03 19.47 -15.01
C LEU A 277 -4.39 20.80 -15.43
N PRO A 278 -4.53 21.23 -16.69
CA PRO A 278 -4.18 22.60 -17.02
C PRO A 278 -4.90 23.52 -16.02
N PRO A 279 -4.25 24.60 -15.55
CA PRO A 279 -4.96 25.59 -14.76
C PRO A 279 -6.22 25.95 -15.56
N TYR A 280 -7.40 25.82 -14.96
CA TYR A 280 -8.65 26.21 -15.62
C TYR A 280 -8.41 27.59 -16.23
N GLY A 281 -8.35 27.64 -17.56
CA GLY A 281 -8.16 28.91 -18.24
C GLY A 281 -9.28 29.82 -17.76
N ASN A 282 -8.92 30.97 -17.18
CA ASN A 282 -9.86 32.05 -16.89
C ASN A 282 -10.41 32.68 -18.19
N GLU A 283 -10.60 31.90 -19.26
CA GLU A 283 -11.30 32.29 -20.49
C GLU A 283 -12.83 32.20 -20.31
N PHE A 284 -13.32 32.46 -19.10
CA PHE A 284 -14.68 32.98 -18.93
C PHE A 284 -14.62 34.48 -19.24
N SER A 285 -14.30 34.82 -20.49
CA SER A 285 -14.65 36.13 -21.03
C SER A 285 -16.18 36.15 -21.09
N PRO A 286 -16.88 36.97 -20.30
CA PRO A 286 -18.32 37.11 -20.46
C PRO A 286 -18.61 37.50 -21.91
N PRO A 287 -19.68 36.96 -22.52
CA PRO A 287 -20.06 37.37 -23.87
C PRO A 287 -20.26 38.90 -23.88
N GLU A 288 -19.56 39.60 -24.78
CA GLU A 288 -19.82 41.01 -25.02
C GLU A 288 -21.28 41.16 -25.44
N THR A 289 -22.09 41.75 -24.56
CA THR A 289 -23.44 42.19 -24.89
C THR A 289 -23.34 43.28 -25.94
N ARG A 290 -23.80 42.98 -27.16
CA ARG A 290 -24.12 43.97 -28.20
C ARG A 290 -25.48 44.60 -27.94
#